data_AF-A4CGP3-F1
#
_entry.id   AF-A4CGP3-F1
#
_cell.length_a   1.000
_cell.length_b   1.000
_cell.length_c   1.000
_cell.angle_alpha   90.00
_cell.angle_beta   90.00
_cell.angle_gamma   90.00
#
_symmetry.space_group_name_H-M   'P 1'
#
loop_
_entity.id
_entity.type
_entity.pdbx_description
1 polymer ?
#
loop_
_entity_poly.entity_id
_entity_poly.type
_entity_poly.pdbx_seq_one_letter_code
_entity_poly.pdbx_strand_id
1 'polypeptide(L)'
;MNWGPIAIVQYFQTLKKSFDRVVFLVAIERPERKIGDISVYQWLGHLPSEKQIQACVGDAATGVISVENLLVIGEHFKIWPKEVYLVDVEPGAEQAGEYLTAEVEAKIPEILRILGQFAQENDIVLETEKLRGDTLFEESV
;
A
#
# COMPACT_ATOMS: atom_id res chain seq x y z
N MET A 1 17.20 -1.12 -4.69
CA MET A 1 15.99 -0.29 -4.91
C MET A 1 15.50 0.13 -3.53
N ASN A 2 15.28 1.41 -3.28
CA ASN A 2 14.77 1.89 -1.99
C ASN A 2 13.25 2.01 -2.10
N TRP A 3 12.53 1.33 -1.20
CA TRP A 3 11.06 1.29 -1.17
C TRP A 3 10.45 2.32 -0.21
N GLY A 4 11.28 3.16 0.41
CA GLY A 4 10.83 4.23 1.29
C GLY A 4 10.00 5.28 0.55
N PRO A 5 9.04 5.93 1.24
CA PRO A 5 8.10 6.86 0.60
C PRO A 5 8.73 7.96 -0.25
N ILE A 6 9.79 8.61 0.27
CA ILE A 6 10.49 9.68 -0.46
C ILE A 6 11.16 9.17 -1.74
N ALA A 7 11.74 7.97 -1.70
CA ALA A 7 12.39 7.39 -2.87
C ALA A 7 11.37 7.05 -3.98
N ILE A 8 10.18 6.56 -3.60
CA ILE A 8 9.10 6.31 -4.55
C ILE A 8 8.61 7.61 -5.19
N VAL A 9 8.38 8.66 -4.39
CA VAL A 9 7.99 9.99 -4.91
C VAL A 9 8.99 10.49 -5.94
N GLN A 10 10.28 10.47 -5.59
CA GLN A 10 11.35 10.91 -6.48
C GLN A 10 11.36 10.10 -7.78
N TYR A 11 11.24 8.78 -7.69
CA TYR A 11 11.17 7.91 -8.87
C TYR A 11 9.98 8.26 -9.76
N PHE A 12 8.77 8.35 -9.20
CA PHE A 12 7.55 8.67 -9.96
C PHE A 12 7.64 10.04 -10.65
N GLN A 13 8.23 11.03 -10.00
CA GLN A 13 8.45 12.36 -10.59
C GLN A 13 9.46 12.35 -11.75
N THR A 14 10.32 11.34 -11.86
CA THR A 14 11.25 11.19 -12.99
C THR A 14 10.61 10.55 -14.22
N LEU A 15 9.42 9.94 -14.08
CA LEU A 15 8.77 9.23 -15.16
C LEU A 15 8.32 10.19 -16.26
N LYS A 16 8.69 9.89 -17.51
CA LYS A 16 8.20 10.64 -18.68
C LYS A 16 6.71 10.39 -18.95
N LYS A 17 6.21 9.23 -18.54
CA LYS A 17 4.81 8.82 -18.64
C LYS A 17 4.39 8.21 -17.31
N SER A 18 3.30 8.69 -16.74
CA SER A 18 2.70 8.12 -15.53
C SER A 18 2.14 6.72 -15.80
N PHE A 19 2.10 5.89 -14.77
CA PHE A 19 1.34 4.65 -14.81
C PHE A 19 -0.15 4.95 -14.92
N ASP A 20 -0.91 4.07 -15.57
CA ASP A 20 -2.37 4.16 -15.58
C ASP A 20 -2.96 3.63 -14.26
N ARG A 21 -2.26 2.67 -13.63
CA ARG A 21 -2.62 2.01 -12.37
C ARG A 21 -1.38 1.66 -11.56
N VAL A 22 -1.49 1.74 -10.23
CA VAL A 22 -0.49 1.25 -9.28
C VAL A 22 -1.14 0.23 -8.35
N VAL A 23 -0.44 -0.88 -8.11
CA VAL A 23 -0.86 -1.91 -7.16
C VAL A 23 0.29 -2.18 -6.20
N PHE A 24 0.03 -2.01 -4.91
CA PHE A 24 0.96 -2.38 -3.85
C PHE A 24 0.62 -3.77 -3.33
N LEU A 25 1.57 -4.69 -3.38
CA LEU A 25 1.51 -5.93 -2.60
C LEU A 25 2.22 -5.67 -1.28
N VAL A 26 1.51 -5.79 -0.18
CA VAL A 26 2.00 -5.44 1.15
C VAL A 26 1.65 -6.53 2.15
N ALA A 27 2.35 -6.52 3.28
CA ALA A 27 2.01 -7.37 4.42
C ALA A 27 1.99 -6.50 5.66
N ILE A 28 0.79 -6.27 6.20
CA ILE A 28 0.56 -5.42 7.37
C ILE A 28 -0.14 -6.28 8.41
N GLU A 29 0.42 -6.35 9.62
CA GLU A 29 -0.19 -7.09 10.72
C GLU A 29 -1.46 -6.39 11.19
N ARG A 30 -2.57 -7.15 11.29
CA ARG A 30 -3.85 -6.68 11.81
C ARG A 30 -4.38 -7.65 12.86
N PRO A 31 -4.62 -7.20 14.11
CA PRO A 31 -4.96 -8.08 15.22
C PRO A 31 -6.19 -8.98 15.00
N GLU A 32 -7.12 -8.56 14.14
CA GLU A 32 -8.37 -9.25 13.85
C GLU A 32 -8.28 -10.30 12.73
N ARG A 33 -7.18 -10.32 11.96
CA ARG A 33 -7.02 -11.19 10.78
C ARG A 33 -6.21 -12.44 11.10
N LYS A 34 -6.42 -13.47 10.29
CA LYS A 34 -5.63 -14.71 10.34
C LYS A 34 -4.49 -14.63 9.34
N ILE A 35 -3.35 -15.24 9.70
CA ILE A 35 -2.18 -15.35 8.81
C ILE A 35 -2.61 -15.85 7.42
N GLY A 36 -2.21 -15.13 6.38
CA GLY A 36 -2.55 -15.43 4.99
C GLY A 36 -3.93 -14.96 4.54
N ASP A 37 -4.76 -14.34 5.40
CA ASP A 37 -5.94 -13.61 4.93
C ASP A 37 -5.50 -12.53 3.95
N ILE A 38 -6.32 -12.23 2.93
CA ILE A 38 -6.03 -11.22 1.90
C ILE A 38 -7.16 -10.20 1.89
N SER A 39 -6.82 -8.93 2.07
CA SER A 39 -7.73 -7.81 1.92
C SER A 39 -7.28 -6.98 0.73
N VAL A 40 -8.24 -6.48 -0.05
CA VAL A 40 -7.97 -5.66 -1.22
C VAL A 40 -8.58 -4.28 -1.00
N TYR A 41 -7.73 -3.25 -1.02
CA TYR A 41 -8.16 -1.88 -0.81
C TYR A 41 -8.02 -1.07 -2.10
N GLN A 42 -8.98 -0.19 -2.35
CA GLN A 42 -8.85 0.90 -3.30
C GLN A 42 -8.53 2.18 -2.53
N TRP A 43 -7.40 2.80 -2.86
CA TRP A 43 -7.06 4.12 -2.39
C TRP A 43 -7.86 5.17 -3.15
N LEU A 44 -8.61 6.00 -2.42
CA LEU A 44 -9.46 7.05 -2.98
C LEU A 44 -8.85 8.45 -2.86
N GLY A 45 -7.58 8.55 -2.43
CA GLY A 45 -6.93 9.83 -2.17
C GLY A 45 -7.40 10.44 -0.85
N HIS A 46 -7.55 11.76 -0.87
CA HIS A 46 -7.73 12.61 0.30
C HIS A 46 -6.48 12.69 1.17
N LEU A 47 -6.37 13.81 1.89
CA LEU A 47 -5.24 14.08 2.76
C LEU A 47 -5.73 14.20 4.21
N PRO A 48 -4.96 13.69 5.18
CA PRO A 48 -5.18 14.00 6.58
C PRO A 48 -4.82 15.46 6.87
N SER A 49 -4.88 15.86 8.14
CA SER A 49 -4.45 17.20 8.57
C SER A 49 -3.00 17.50 8.17
N GLU A 50 -2.66 18.78 7.98
CA GLU A 50 -1.28 19.20 7.64
C GLU A 50 -0.26 18.70 8.66
N LYS A 51 -0.62 18.68 9.95
CA LYS A 51 0.21 18.13 11.03
C LYS A 51 0.53 16.66 10.78
N GLN A 52 -0.46 15.86 10.38
CA GLN A 52 -0.28 14.44 10.09
C GLN A 52 0.54 14.23 8.80
N ILE A 53 0.35 15.05 7.77
CA ILE A 53 1.21 15.02 6.56
C ILE A 53 2.67 15.25 6.94
N GLN A 54 2.95 16.26 7.77
CA GLN A 54 4.32 16.54 8.25
C GLN A 54 4.89 15.39 9.08
N ALA A 55 4.08 14.73 9.92
CA ALA A 55 4.49 13.53 10.65
C ALA A 55 4.90 12.40 9.70
N CYS A 56 4.06 12.11 8.69
CA CYS A 56 4.36 11.09 7.67
C CYS A 56 5.69 11.39 6.95
N VAL A 57 5.90 12.64 6.53
CA VAL A 57 7.14 13.06 5.85
C VAL A 57 8.35 12.96 6.79
N GLY A 58 8.20 13.34 8.05
CA GLY A 58 9.24 13.23 9.07
C GLY A 58 9.69 11.77 9.28
N ASP A 59 8.73 10.86 9.44
CA ASP A 59 8.99 9.42 9.57
C ASP A 59 9.68 8.87 8.31
N ALA A 60 9.16 9.20 7.13
CA ALA A 60 9.76 8.74 5.88
C ALA A 60 11.19 9.26 5.67
N ALA A 61 11.48 10.50 6.10
CA ALA A 61 12.81 11.08 6.03
C ALA A 61 13.81 10.41 6.99
N THR A 62 13.34 9.81 8.08
CA THR A 62 14.16 9.02 9.02
C THR A 62 14.32 7.55 8.60
N GLY A 63 13.68 7.15 7.49
CA GLY A 63 13.81 5.81 6.91
C GLY A 63 12.67 4.85 7.27
N VAL A 64 11.59 5.32 7.89
CA VAL A 64 10.41 4.51 8.15
C VAL A 64 9.73 4.13 6.82
N ILE A 65 9.54 2.82 6.61
CA ILE A 65 8.81 2.28 5.48
C ILE A 65 7.42 1.88 5.98
N SER A 66 6.44 2.73 5.70
CA SER A 66 5.02 2.48 6.01
C SER A 66 4.22 2.72 4.74
N VAL A 67 3.22 1.87 4.53
CA VAL A 67 2.30 1.96 3.40
C VAL A 67 1.38 3.17 3.56
N GLU A 68 0.96 3.46 4.78
CA GLU A 68 0.15 4.63 5.13
C GLU A 68 0.90 5.92 4.81
N ASN A 69 2.14 6.03 5.27
CA ASN A 69 2.99 7.18 4.97
C ASN A 69 3.23 7.29 3.47
N LEU A 70 3.46 6.18 2.77
CA LEU A 70 3.62 6.16 1.32
C LEU A 70 2.38 6.75 0.63
N LEU A 71 1.18 6.25 0.92
CA LEU A 71 -0.06 6.71 0.31
C LEU A 71 -0.31 8.21 0.54
N VAL A 72 -0.16 8.68 1.78
CA VAL A 72 -0.35 10.10 2.13
C VAL A 72 0.66 11.00 1.45
N ILE A 73 1.94 10.63 1.48
CA ILE A 73 3.01 11.42 0.88
C ILE A 73 2.83 11.46 -0.65
N GLY A 74 2.54 10.31 -1.28
CA GLY A 74 2.32 10.27 -2.71
C GLY A 74 1.08 11.08 -3.14
N GLU A 75 0.03 11.11 -2.32
CA GLU A 75 -1.15 11.94 -2.55
C GLU A 75 -0.78 13.43 -2.43
N HIS A 76 -0.02 13.80 -1.40
CA HIS A 76 0.43 15.17 -1.17
C HIS A 76 1.27 15.70 -2.33
N PHE A 77 2.18 14.87 -2.85
CA PHE A 77 3.01 15.19 -4.02
C PHE A 77 2.32 14.93 -5.36
N LYS A 78 1.07 14.47 -5.36
CA LYS A 78 0.24 14.21 -6.55
C LYS A 78 0.90 13.26 -7.55
N ILE A 79 1.60 12.24 -7.05
CA ILE A 79 2.26 11.24 -7.91
C ILE A 79 1.33 10.10 -8.30
N TRP A 80 0.22 9.93 -7.58
CA TRP A 80 -0.67 8.81 -7.80
C TRP A 80 -1.47 8.93 -9.10
N PRO A 81 -1.59 7.84 -9.85
CA PRO A 81 -2.58 7.79 -10.93
C PRO A 81 -3.99 7.72 -10.35
N LYS A 82 -4.99 7.72 -11.23
CA LYS A 82 -6.41 7.60 -10.84
C LYS A 82 -6.70 6.30 -10.09
N GLU A 83 -5.93 5.26 -10.36
CA GLU A 83 -6.17 3.91 -9.86
C GLU A 83 -5.00 3.43 -9.02
N VAL A 84 -5.21 3.40 -7.70
CA VAL A 84 -4.24 2.89 -6.73
C VAL A 84 -4.92 1.82 -5.87
N TYR A 85 -4.31 0.65 -5.81
CA TYR A 85 -4.82 -0.49 -5.05
C TYR A 85 -3.77 -1.07 -4.13
N LEU A 86 -4.23 -1.70 -3.06
CA LEU A 86 -3.41 -2.48 -2.17
C LEU A 86 -3.95 -3.91 -2.13
N VAL A 87 -3.06 -4.88 -2.26
CA VAL A 87 -3.30 -6.28 -1.92
C VAL A 87 -2.52 -6.50 -0.63
N ASP A 88 -3.24 -6.50 0.49
CA ASP A 88 -2.68 -6.61 1.84
C ASP A 88 -2.83 -8.05 2.33
N VAL A 89 -1.71 -8.72 2.55
CA VAL A 89 -1.65 -10.12 2.99
C VAL A 89 -1.24 -10.15 4.44
N GLU A 90 -2.08 -10.73 5.30
CA GLU A 90 -1.79 -10.82 6.73
C GLU A 90 -0.51 -11.66 6.94
N PRO A 91 0.57 -11.07 7.48
CA PRO A 91 1.82 -11.77 7.68
C PRO A 91 1.71 -12.80 8.81
N GLY A 92 2.65 -13.76 8.81
CA GLY A 92 2.93 -14.54 10.01
C GLY A 92 3.86 -13.79 10.96
N ALA A 93 4.23 -14.44 12.06
CA ALA A 93 5.16 -13.84 13.03
C ALA A 93 6.46 -13.37 12.36
N GLU A 94 6.82 -12.10 12.59
CA GLU A 94 8.05 -11.51 12.07
C GLU A 94 9.28 -12.25 12.63
N GLN A 95 9.98 -12.94 11.74
CA GLN A 95 11.18 -13.70 12.06
C GLN A 95 12.23 -13.43 11.00
N ALA A 96 13.49 -13.30 11.42
CA ALA A 96 14.59 -13.16 10.49
C ALA A 96 14.73 -14.43 9.64
N GLY A 97 14.73 -14.27 8.31
CA GLY A 97 14.82 -15.38 7.37
C GLY A 97 14.41 -14.98 5.97
N GLU A 98 14.48 -15.93 5.05
CA GLU A 98 14.14 -15.76 3.64
C GLU A 98 12.89 -16.57 3.22
N TYR A 99 12.22 -17.18 4.19
CA TYR A 99 11.09 -18.07 3.97
C TYR A 99 9.78 -17.42 4.43
N LEU A 100 8.70 -17.72 3.69
CA LEU A 100 7.34 -17.40 4.10
C LEU A 100 6.87 -18.42 5.13
N THR A 101 5.87 -18.06 5.93
CA THR A 101 5.11 -19.06 6.68
C THR A 101 4.32 -19.93 5.71
N ALA A 102 4.03 -21.19 6.10
CA ALA A 102 3.32 -22.13 5.24
C ALA A 102 1.94 -21.61 4.83
N GLU A 103 1.28 -20.86 5.71
CA GLU A 103 -0.01 -20.22 5.48
C GLU A 103 0.08 -19.14 4.39
N VAL A 104 1.09 -18.28 4.42
CA VAL A 104 1.29 -17.24 3.39
C VAL A 104 1.76 -17.88 2.08
N GLU A 105 2.65 -18.88 2.14
CA GLU A 105 3.11 -19.61 0.95
C GLU A 105 1.94 -20.28 0.21
N ALA A 106 1.01 -20.90 0.94
CA ALA A 106 -0.20 -21.51 0.37
C ALA A 106 -1.11 -20.50 -0.36
N LYS A 107 -0.95 -19.20 -0.08
CA LYS A 107 -1.74 -18.11 -0.66
C LYS A 107 -1.13 -17.50 -1.92
N ILE A 108 0.11 -17.85 -2.28
CA ILE A 108 0.78 -17.33 -3.50
C ILE A 108 -0.10 -17.48 -4.75
N PRO A 109 -0.74 -18.64 -5.05
CA PRO A 109 -1.57 -18.76 -6.25
C PRO A 109 -2.77 -17.79 -6.25
N GLU A 110 -3.35 -17.54 -5.08
CA GLU A 110 -4.47 -16.61 -4.92
C GLU A 110 -4.01 -15.14 -5.08
N ILE A 111 -2.88 -14.78 -4.48
CA ILE A 111 -2.26 -13.45 -4.63
C ILE A 111 -1.95 -13.16 -6.10
N LEU A 112 -1.31 -14.12 -6.80
CA LEU A 112 -1.00 -13.97 -8.23
C LEU A 112 -2.25 -13.86 -9.09
N ARG A 113 -3.32 -14.60 -8.75
CA ARG A 113 -4.62 -14.48 -9.43
C ARG A 113 -5.20 -13.08 -9.27
N ILE A 114 -5.17 -12.52 -8.06
CA ILE A 114 -5.66 -11.16 -7.76
C ILE A 114 -4.84 -10.12 -8.52
N LEU A 115 -3.52 -10.18 -8.43
CA LEU A 115 -2.63 -9.26 -9.15
C LEU A 115 -2.81 -9.36 -10.67
N GLY A 116 -3.03 -10.57 -11.20
CA GLY A 116 -3.31 -10.81 -12.61
C GLY A 116 -4.62 -10.20 -13.09
N GLN A 117 -5.60 -9.97 -12.21
CA GLN A 117 -6.83 -9.23 -12.55
C GLN A 117 -6.55 -7.73 -12.65
N PHE A 118 -5.72 -7.18 -11.77
CA PHE A 118 -5.29 -5.77 -11.87
C PHE A 118 -4.33 -5.49 -13.02
N ALA A 119 -3.70 -6.50 -13.61
CA ALA A 119 -2.85 -6.32 -14.79
C ALA A 119 -3.65 -6.16 -16.09
N GLN A 120 -4.94 -6.46 -16.09
CA GLN A 120 -5.80 -6.38 -17.29
C GLN A 120 -6.38 -4.97 -17.46
N GLU A 121 -6.54 -4.54 -18.71
CA GLU A 121 -7.12 -3.22 -19.06
C GLU A 121 -8.65 -3.13 -18.84
N ASN A 122 -9.29 -4.24 -18.48
CA ASN A 122 -10.73 -4.32 -18.26
C ASN A 122 -11.13 -3.84 -16.85
N ASP A 123 -12.44 -3.64 -16.66
CA ASP A 123 -13.02 -3.34 -15.36
C ASP A 123 -12.64 -4.41 -14.32
N ILE A 124 -12.17 -3.94 -13.16
CA ILE A 124 -11.80 -4.79 -12.05
C ILE A 124 -13.06 -5.33 -11.39
N VAL A 125 -13.26 -6.65 -11.46
CA VAL A 125 -14.42 -7.36 -10.86
C VAL A 125 -14.08 -7.90 -9.46
N LEU A 126 -13.15 -7.26 -8.77
CA LEU A 126 -12.79 -7.59 -7.39
C LEU A 126 -13.57 -6.73 -6.42
N GLU A 127 -14.08 -7.34 -5.35
CA GLU A 127 -14.55 -6.58 -4.21
C GLU A 127 -13.36 -5.89 -3.54
N THR A 128 -13.48 -4.58 -3.32
CA THR A 128 -12.43 -3.78 -2.70
C THR A 128 -13.02 -2.95 -1.58
N GLU A 129 -12.34 -2.94 -0.44
CA GLU A 129 -12.58 -1.98 0.62
C GLU A 129 -12.06 -0.59 0.21
N LYS A 130 -12.64 0.48 0.76
CA LYS A 130 -12.27 1.86 0.40
C LYS A 130 -11.36 2.44 1.46
N LEU A 131 -10.20 2.94 1.03
CA LEU A 131 -9.22 3.57 1.90
C LEU A 131 -9.08 5.04 1.52
N ARG A 132 -9.09 5.92 2.52
CA ARG A 132 -8.95 7.38 2.34
C ARG A 132 -7.95 7.95 3.33
N GLY A 133 -7.17 8.94 2.91
CA GLY A 133 -6.15 9.55 3.75
C GLY A 133 -6.70 10.33 4.93
N ASP A 134 -7.90 10.91 4.80
CA ASP A 134 -8.57 11.66 5.86
C ASP A 134 -9.21 10.78 6.95
N THR A 135 -9.21 9.45 6.77
CA THR A 135 -9.70 8.48 7.76
C THR A 135 -8.65 7.44 8.15
N LEU A 136 -7.42 7.59 7.68
CA LEU A 136 -6.36 6.57 7.80
C LEU A 136 -5.74 6.52 9.19
N PHE A 137 -5.75 7.65 9.90
CA PHE A 137 -5.17 7.78 11.22
C PHE A 137 -6.30 8.08 12.21
N GLU A 138 -6.30 7.38 13.35
CA GLU A 138 -7.12 7.80 14.48
C GLU A 138 -6.63 9.19 14.93
N GLU A 139 -7.55 10.16 15.05
CA GLU A 139 -7.19 11.45 15.63
C GLU A 139 -6.79 11.22 17.08
N SER A 140 -5.48 11.29 17.36
CA SER A 140 -4.98 11.32 18.73
C SER A 140 -5.51 12.59 19.41
N VAL A 141 -6.52 12.41 20.26
CA VAL A 141 -7.13 13.44 21.14
C VAL A 141 -6.10 13.99 22.12
#